data_AF-A0AAE3R8R0-F1
#
_entry.id   AF-A0AAE3R8R0-F1
#
_cell.length_a   1.000
_cell.length_b   1.000
_cell.length_c   1.000
_cell.angle_alpha   90.00
_cell.angle_beta   90.00
_cell.angle_gamma   90.00
#
_symmetry.space_group_name_H-M   'P 1'
#
loop_
_entity.id
_entity.type
_entity.pdbx_description
1 polymer ?
#
loop_
_entity_poly.entity_id
_entity_poly.type
_entity_poly.pdbx_seq_one_letter_code
_entity_poly.pdbx_strand_id
1 'polypeptide(L)' 'MKAIRSAEAKGIVDYIRKEHGSSISRACRIIGYSRSVMYYRSRKQDEPVAEKLHEWAGRKP' A
#
# COMPACT_ATOMS: atom_id res chain seq x y z
N MET A 1 -0.92 17.96 7.29
CA MET A 1 -0.12 16.71 7.23
C MET A 1 -0.03 16.26 5.78
N LYS A 2 1.16 15.91 5.30
CA LYS A 2 1.32 15.32 3.96
C LYS A 2 0.72 13.91 3.98
N ALA A 3 -0.14 13.59 3.01
CA ALA A 3 -0.72 12.27 2.90
C ALA A 3 0.40 11.25 2.58
N ILE A 4 0.65 10.34 3.50
CA ILE A 4 1.58 9.22 3.32
C ILE A 4 0.86 8.15 2.50
N ARG A 5 1.55 7.54 1.53
CA ARG A 5 0.95 6.45 0.74
C ARG A 5 0.69 5.25 1.64
N SER A 6 -0.37 4.48 1.37
CA SER A 6 -0.70 3.30 2.19
C SER A 6 0.45 2.29 2.31
N ALA A 7 1.31 2.18 1.29
CA ALA A 7 2.51 1.34 1.33
C ALA A 7 3.57 1.88 2.30
N GLU A 8 3.82 3.19 2.28
CA GLU A 8 4.75 3.86 3.19
C GLU A 8 4.24 3.79 4.64
N ALA A 9 2.93 3.95 4.86
CA ALA A 9 2.32 3.83 6.17
C ALA A 9 2.53 2.45 6.79
N LYS A 10 2.45 1.36 5.99
CA LYS A 10 2.75 0.01 6.45
C LYS A 10 4.20 -0.13 6.89
N GLY A 11 5.14 0.40 6.11
CA GLY A 11 6.57 0.38 6.44
C GLY A 11 6.88 1.11 7.75
N ILE A 12 6.29 2.28 7.96
CA ILE A 12 6.49 3.06 9.21
C ILE A 12 5.87 2.34 10.41
N VAL A 13 4.68 1.75 10.26
CA VAL A 13 4.06 0.97 11.35
C VAL A 13 4.92 -0.24 11.72
N ASP A 14 5.43 -0.97 10.74
CA ASP A 14 6.30 -2.13 11.02
C ASP A 14 7.63 -1.72 11.66
N TYR A 15 8.21 -0.59 11.26
CA TYR A 15 9.37 0.00 11.94
C TYR A 15 9.07 0.27 13.42
N ILE A 16 8.00 1.00 13.72
CA ILE A 16 7.61 1.35 15.10
C ILE A 16 7.34 0.09 15.94
N ARG A 17 6.70 -0.93 15.35
CA ARG A 17 6.43 -2.19 16.05
C ARG A 17 7.71 -2.93 16.42
N LYS A 18 8.68 -2.99 15.51
CA LYS A 18 9.93 -3.73 15.70
C LYS A 18 10.89 -3.00 16.65
N GLU A 19 11.12 -1.71 16.40
CA GLU A 19 12.10 -0.93 17.18
C GLU A 19 11.59 -0.56 18.57
N HIS A 20 10.28 -0.35 18.74
CA HIS A 20 9.70 0.13 20.00
C HIS A 20 8.76 -0.89 20.66
N GLY A 21 8.74 -2.15 20.19
CA GLY A 21 7.91 -3.22 20.75
C GLY A 21 6.41 -2.89 20.80
N SER A 22 5.95 -1.96 19.97
CA SER A 22 4.60 -1.41 20.06
C SER A 22 3.58 -2.31 19.33
N SER A 23 2.33 -2.29 19.80
CA SER A 23 1.23 -2.95 19.07
C SER A 23 0.91 -2.22 17.76
N ILE A 24 0.34 -2.94 16.78
CA ILE A 24 -0.15 -2.35 15.52
C ILE A 24 -1.08 -1.15 15.81
N SER A 25 -1.99 -1.31 16.77
CA SER A 25 -2.93 -0.26 17.17
C SER A 25 -2.21 0.99 17.67
N ARG A 26 -1.16 0.84 18.50
CA ARG A 26 -0.40 1.97 19.04
C ARG A 26 0.45 2.64 17.95
N ALA A 27 1.10 1.85 17.12
CA ALA A 27 1.89 2.35 15.99
C ALA A 27 1.01 3.14 14.99
N CYS A 28 -0.17 2.63 14.63
CA CYS A 28 -1.14 3.35 13.80
C CYS A 28 -1.59 4.69 14.41
N ARG A 29 -1.83 4.75 15.73
CA ARG A 29 -2.18 6.01 16.41
C ARG A 29 -1.03 7.03 16.38
N ILE A 30 0.21 6.58 16.58
CA ILE A 30 1.40 7.46 16.56
C ILE A 30 1.51 8.19 15.22
N ILE A 31 1.23 7.50 14.12
CA ILE A 31 1.31 8.08 12.77
C ILE A 31 0.00 8.72 12.29
N GLY A 32 -1.08 8.66 13.09
CA GLY A 32 -2.38 9.22 12.73
C GLY A 32 -3.17 8.45 11.66
N TYR A 33 -2.95 7.13 11.51
CA TYR A 33 -3.63 6.30 10.52
C TYR A 33 -4.61 5.29 11.14
N SER A 34 -5.64 4.95 10.37
CA SER A 34 -6.55 3.86 10.74
C SER A 34 -5.87 2.50 10.60
N ARG A 35 -6.20 1.57 11.51
CA ARG A 35 -5.77 0.16 11.44
C ARG A 35 -6.19 -0.53 10.14
N SER A 36 -7.30 -0.10 9.52
CA SER A 36 -7.79 -0.69 8.27
C SER A 36 -6.77 -0.62 7.13
N VAL A 37 -5.89 0.38 7.14
CA VAL A 37 -4.83 0.55 6.13
C VAL A 37 -3.84 -0.63 6.14
N MET A 38 -3.61 -1.24 7.30
CA MET A 38 -2.71 -2.40 7.42
C MET A 38 -3.29 -3.64 6.72
N TYR A 39 -4.61 -3.79 6.76
CA TYR A 39 -5.34 -4.91 6.17
C TYR A 39 -5.81 -4.63 4.74
N TYR A 40 -5.70 -3.39 4.27
CA TYR A 40 -6.06 -3.02 2.91
C TYR A 40 -5.18 -3.77 1.91
N ARG A 41 -5.84 -4.47 0.99
CA ARG A 41 -5.25 -5.15 -0.17
C ARG A 41 -5.94 -4.62 -1.42
N SER A 42 -5.15 -4.14 -2.37
CA SER A 42 -5.69 -3.74 -3.68
C SER A 42 -6.37 -4.95 -4.34
N ARG A 43 -7.54 -4.73 -4.91
CA ARG A 43 -8.30 -5.72 -5.70
C ARG A 43 -8.06 -5.54 -7.20
N LYS A 44 -7.21 -4.59 -7.60
CA LYS A 44 -6.87 -4.38 -9.01
C LYS A 44 -6.17 -5.62 -9.55
N GLN A 45 -6.81 -6.24 -10.53
CA GLN A 45 -6.22 -7.21 -11.43
C GLN A 45 -5.96 -6.43 -12.71
N ASP A 46 -4.76 -5.86 -12.81
CA ASP A 46 -4.38 -5.03 -13.95
C ASP A 46 -3.85 -5.91 -15.11
N GLU A 47 -3.78 -7.23 -14.92
CA GLU A 47 -3.36 -8.21 -15.93
C GLU A 47 -4.15 -8.09 -17.24
N PRO A 48 -5.49 -8.00 -17.26
CA PRO A 48 -6.25 -7.83 -18.50
C PRO A 48 -5.98 -6.49 -19.20
N VAL A 49 -5.62 -5.45 -18.43
CA VAL A 49 -5.25 -4.15 -18.97
C VAL A 49 -3.86 -4.21 -19.61
N ALA A 50 -2.91 -4.88 -18.96
CA ALA A 50 -1.57 -5.10 -19.49
C ALA A 50 -1.59 -5.94 -20.78
N GLU A 51 -2.38 -7.02 -20.80
CA GLU A 51 -2.57 -7.85 -21.99
C GLU A 51 -3.11 -7.05 -23.17
N LYS A 52 -4.17 -6.25 -22.96
CA LYS A 52 -4.71 -5.39 -24.00
C LYS A 52 -3.72 -4.33 -24.46
N LEU A 53 -2.97 -3.70 -23.55
CA LEU A 53 -1.94 -2.72 -23.93
C LEU A 53 -0.87 -3.35 -24.83
N HIS A 54 -0.43 -4.58 -24.53
CA HIS A 54 0.49 -5.30 -25.40
C HIS A 54 -0.10 -5.65 -26.77
N GLU A 55 -1.36 -6.11 -26.82
CA GLU A 55 -2.07 -6.37 -28.08
C GLU A 55 -2.15 -5.12 -28.97
N TRP A 56 -2.47 -3.97 -28.37
CA TRP A 56 -2.54 -2.69 -29.07
C TRP A 56 -1.18 -2.18 -29.54
N ALA A 57 -0.14 -2.34 -28.73
CA ALA A 57 1.22 -1.96 -29.10
C ALA A 57 1.70 -2.77 -30.32
N GLY A 58 1.39 -4.07 -30.39
CA GLY A 58 1.72 -4.90 -31.55
C GLY A 58 0.94 -4.57 -32.83
N ARG A 59 -0.16 -3.80 -32.73
CA ARG A 59 -0.99 -3.39 -33.88
C ARG A 59 -0.58 -2.05 -34.50
N LYS A 60 0.30 -1.28 -33.86
CA LYS A 60 0.85 -0.05 -34.46
C LYS A 60 2.29 -0.32 -34.90
N PRO A 61 2.64 -0.17 -36.20
CA PRO A 61 4.03 -0.16 -36.63
C PRO A 61 4.80 1.02 -36.04
#